data_AF-A0A2A5T625-F1
#
_entry.id   AF-A0A2A5T625-F1
#
_cell.length_a   1.000
_cell.length_b   1.000
_cell.length_c   1.000
_cell.angle_alpha   90.00
_cell.angle_beta   90.00
_cell.angle_gamma   90.00
#
_symmetry.space_group_name_H-M   'P 1'
#
loop_
_entity.id
_entity.type
_entity.pdbx_description
1 polymer ?
#
loop_
_entity_poly.entity_id
_entity_poly.type
_entity_poly.pdbx_seq_one_letter_code
_entity_poly.pdbx_strand_id
1 'polypeptide(L)'
;MLKLMQAVLAPICSVFFVICSYLTHRQAKPTGISFVDSSKLQICHNLRILRHQVFKGTSKRGKGTMGWFYGFKLHLIINDLGWYYLSRSDDG
;
A
#
# COMPACT_ATOMS: atom_id res chain seq x y z
N MET A 1 5.05 10.79 -26.34
CA MET A 1 5.15 9.66 -25.40
C MET A 1 4.99 10.06 -23.93
N LEU A 2 5.63 11.13 -23.43
CA LEU A 2 5.47 11.59 -22.03
C LEU A 2 4.02 11.87 -21.61
N LYS A 3 3.22 12.51 -22.49
CA LYS A 3 1.81 12.84 -22.22
C LYS A 3 0.92 11.60 -21.98
N LEU A 4 1.20 10.49 -22.68
CA LEU A 4 0.45 9.24 -22.53
C LEU A 4 0.80 8.53 -21.21
N MET A 5 2.07 8.57 -20.82
CA MET A 5 2.51 8.00 -19.53
C MET A 5 1.91 8.77 -18.36
N GLN A 6 1.89 10.11 -18.38
CA GLN A 6 1.27 10.93 -17.33
C GLN A 6 -0.25 10.69 -17.21
N ALA A 7 -0.96 10.53 -18.33
CA ALA A 7 -2.39 10.26 -18.34
C ALA A 7 -2.78 8.93 -17.66
N VAL A 8 -1.88 7.94 -17.65
CA VAL A 8 -2.09 6.64 -16.99
C VAL A 8 -1.46 6.60 -15.59
N LEU A 9 -0.36 7.33 -15.35
CA LEU A 9 0.30 7.43 -14.05
C LEU A 9 -0.57 8.12 -13.01
N ALA A 10 -1.15 9.26 -13.38
CA ALA A 10 -1.96 10.09 -12.51
C ALA A 10 -3.15 9.33 -11.90
N PRO A 11 -3.97 8.57 -12.67
CA PRO A 11 -5.07 7.81 -12.10
C PRO A 11 -4.63 6.67 -11.18
N ILE A 12 -3.50 5.99 -11.46
CA ILE A 12 -3.03 4.89 -10.60
C ILE A 12 -2.56 5.42 -9.24
N CYS A 13 -1.79 6.52 -9.24
CA CYS A 13 -1.39 7.17 -8.00
C CYS A 13 -2.60 7.74 -7.26
N SER A 14 -3.54 8.39 -7.95
CA SER A 14 -4.72 8.97 -7.31
C SER A 14 -5.62 7.91 -6.70
N VAL A 15 -5.83 6.77 -7.36
CA VAL A 15 -6.61 5.65 -6.80
C VAL A 15 -5.95 5.11 -5.53
N PHE A 16 -4.62 4.96 -5.51
CA PHE A 16 -3.90 4.53 -4.31
C PHE A 16 -4.11 5.53 -3.15
N PHE A 17 -3.95 6.83 -3.41
CA PHE A 17 -4.19 7.86 -2.40
C PHE A 17 -5.65 7.92 -1.93
N VAL A 18 -6.61 7.74 -2.85
CA VAL A 18 -8.05 7.67 -2.52
C VAL A 18 -8.34 6.47 -1.63
N ILE A 19 -7.77 5.30 -1.92
CA ILE A 19 -7.92 4.11 -1.08
C ILE A 19 -7.33 4.35 0.31
N CYS A 20 -6.10 4.88 0.40
CA CYS A 20 -5.48 5.20 1.68
C CYS A 20 -6.32 6.21 2.48
N SER A 21 -6.79 7.28 1.84
CA SER A 21 -7.65 8.29 2.45
C SER A 21 -8.96 7.70 2.95
N TYR A 22 -9.62 6.88 2.13
CA TYR A 22 -10.86 6.18 2.50
C TYR A 22 -10.66 5.28 3.73
N LEU A 23 -9.59 4.48 3.75
CA LEU A 23 -9.26 3.61 4.89
C LEU A 23 -8.94 4.42 6.15
N THR A 24 -8.25 5.55 6.04
CA THR A 24 -8.04 6.42 7.20
C THR A 24 -9.32 7.09 7.69
N HIS A 25 -10.27 7.37 6.79
CA HIS A 25 -11.52 8.02 7.12
C HIS A 25 -12.55 7.07 7.77
N ARG A 26 -12.52 5.79 7.40
CA ARG A 26 -13.54 4.80 7.80
C ARG A 26 -13.10 3.92 8.98
N GLN A 27 -12.18 4.42 9.80
CA GLN A 27 -11.69 3.72 10.98
C GLN A 27 -12.80 3.53 12.02
N ALA A 28 -12.90 2.30 12.54
CA ALA A 28 -13.76 2.00 13.68
C ALA A 28 -13.13 2.47 15.00
N LYS A 29 -13.82 2.21 16.12
CA LYS A 29 -13.22 2.42 17.44
C LYS A 29 -12.36 1.22 17.83
N PRO A 30 -11.18 1.44 18.44
CA PRO A 30 -10.44 0.37 19.07
C PRO A 30 -11.28 -0.26 20.19
N THR A 31 -11.20 -1.58 20.30
CA THR A 31 -11.71 -2.32 21.47
C THR A 31 -10.53 -2.80 22.31
N GLY A 32 -10.79 -3.44 23.45
CA GLY A 32 -9.74 -3.94 24.34
C GLY A 32 -8.88 -5.06 23.74
N ILE A 33 -9.26 -5.64 22.60
CA ILE A 33 -8.53 -6.72 21.91
C ILE A 33 -8.24 -6.27 20.48
N SER A 34 -7.04 -6.56 19.97
CA SER A 34 -6.65 -6.16 18.62
C SER A 34 -5.75 -7.18 17.96
N PHE A 35 -5.98 -7.39 16.67
CA PHE A 35 -5.23 -8.24 15.77
C PHE A 35 -4.44 -7.36 14.81
N VAL A 36 -3.16 -7.65 14.67
CA VAL A 36 -2.26 -6.91 13.77
C VAL A 36 -1.80 -7.86 12.68
N ASP A 37 -1.98 -7.46 11.43
CA ASP A 37 -1.40 -8.16 10.29
C ASP A 37 -0.64 -7.19 9.38
N SER A 38 0.36 -7.70 8.67
CA SER A 38 1.08 -6.94 7.66
C SER A 38 1.01 -7.66 6.32
N SER A 39 0.46 -6.99 5.32
CA SER A 39 0.32 -7.51 3.97
C SER A 39 1.20 -6.73 3.00
N LYS A 40 1.90 -7.45 2.12
CA LYS A 40 2.71 -6.83 1.05
C LYS A 40 1.83 -6.40 -0.12
N LEU A 41 1.95 -5.15 -0.54
CA LEU A 41 1.31 -4.63 -1.75
C LEU A 41 2.37 -4.48 -2.85
N GLN A 42 2.52 -5.52 -3.66
CA GLN A 42 3.50 -5.54 -4.74
C GLN A 42 3.01 -4.72 -5.94
N ILE A 43 3.77 -3.70 -6.33
CA ILE A 43 3.38 -2.79 -7.41
C ILE A 43 3.87 -3.29 -8.76
N CYS A 44 5.08 -3.85 -8.81
CA CYS A 44 5.60 -4.46 -10.03
C CYS A 44 6.48 -5.68 -9.72
N HIS A 45 6.78 -6.46 -10.76
CA HIS A 45 7.76 -7.53 -10.65
C HIS A 45 9.17 -6.97 -10.46
N ASN A 46 10.01 -7.69 -9.72
CA ASN A 46 11.37 -7.24 -9.38
C ASN A 46 12.24 -6.92 -10.61
N LEU A 47 12.00 -7.60 -11.73
CA LEU A 47 12.70 -7.37 -13.00
C LEU A 47 12.35 -6.01 -13.64
N ARG A 48 11.20 -5.42 -13.31
CA ARG A 48 10.69 -4.17 -13.92
C ARG A 48 10.97 -2.92 -13.09
N ILE A 49 11.61 -3.06 -11.93
CA ILE A 49 11.86 -1.95 -10.99
C ILE A 49 12.58 -0.78 -11.66
N LEU A 50 13.60 -1.03 -12.47
CA LEU A 50 14.39 0.02 -13.13
C LEU A 50 13.58 0.87 -14.13
N ARG A 51 12.49 0.31 -14.67
CA ARG A 51 11.62 1.00 -15.64
C ARG A 51 10.37 1.59 -14.98
N HIS A 52 10.11 1.27 -13.73
CA HIS A 52 8.93 1.72 -13.00
C HIS A 52 9.06 3.19 -12.58
N GLN A 53 8.13 4.04 -13.05
CA GLN A 53 8.14 5.47 -12.75
C GLN A 53 6.94 5.92 -11.88
N VAL A 54 5.89 5.10 -11.75
CA VAL A 54 4.61 5.48 -11.11
C VAL A 54 4.78 5.90 -9.66
N PHE A 55 5.43 5.03 -8.88
CA PHE A 55 5.70 5.22 -7.45
C PHE A 55 7.21 5.33 -7.19
N LYS A 56 7.94 5.95 -8.11
CA LYS A 56 9.39 6.14 -7.94
C LYS A 56 9.63 7.09 -6.76
N GLY A 57 10.46 6.66 -5.81
CA GLY A 57 10.76 7.42 -4.60
C GLY A 57 9.82 7.16 -3.41
N THR A 58 8.60 6.65 -3.66
CA THR A 58 7.65 6.26 -2.60
C THR A 58 7.65 4.76 -2.35
N SER A 59 7.81 3.94 -3.39
CA SER A 59 7.88 2.48 -3.26
C SER A 59 9.32 1.98 -3.12
N LYS A 60 9.53 0.95 -2.28
CA LYS A 60 10.85 0.35 -2.03
C LYS A 60 10.83 -1.17 -2.13
N ARG A 61 12.03 -1.77 -2.09
CA ARG A 61 12.18 -3.22 -2.03
C ARG A 61 11.98 -3.68 -0.59
N GLY A 62 11.03 -4.58 -0.39
CA GLY A 62 10.79 -5.27 0.88
C GLY A 62 11.07 -6.76 0.77
N LYS A 63 11.34 -7.41 1.90
CA LYS A 63 11.38 -8.87 2.02
C LYS A 63 10.13 -9.35 2.76
N GLY A 64 9.45 -10.34 2.18
CA GLY A 64 8.34 -11.06 2.79
C GLY A 64 8.63 -12.56 2.83
N THR A 65 7.67 -13.33 3.34
CA THR A 65 7.75 -14.80 3.46
C THR A 65 8.03 -15.47 2.11
N MET A 66 7.45 -14.93 1.04
CA MET A 66 7.60 -15.43 -0.33
C MET A 66 8.79 -14.80 -1.09
N GLY A 67 9.72 -14.14 -0.40
CA GLY A 67 10.90 -13.51 -0.99
C GLY A 67 10.80 -11.99 -1.17
N TRP A 68 11.63 -11.45 -2.05
CA TRP A 68 11.73 -10.02 -2.32
C TRP A 68 10.55 -9.51 -3.15
N PHE A 69 10.06 -8.31 -2.84
CA PHE A 69 9.05 -7.61 -3.62
C PHE A 69 9.38 -6.12 -3.70
N TYR A 70 8.77 -5.42 -4.66
CA TYR A 70 8.86 -3.96 -4.78
C TYR A 70 7.48 -3.35 -4.67
N GLY A 71 7.28 -2.52 -3.65
CA GLY A 71 5.98 -1.95 -3.33
C GLY A 71 5.89 -1.44 -1.90
N PHE A 72 4.71 -1.55 -1.31
CA PHE A 72 4.40 -1.06 0.04
C PHE A 72 4.12 -2.21 1.01
N LYS A 73 4.31 -1.98 2.32
CA LYS A 73 3.76 -2.85 3.36
C LYS A 73 2.56 -2.17 4.00
N LEU A 74 1.41 -2.82 3.96
CA LEU A 74 0.21 -2.35 4.62
C LEU A 74 0.09 -3.06 5.97
N HIS A 75 0.18 -2.28 7.05
CA HIS A 75 -0.10 -2.72 8.41
C HIS A 75 -1.57 -2.43 8.72
N LEU A 76 -2.34 -3.47 9.01
CA LEU A 76 -3.75 -3.38 9.35
C LEU A 76 -3.95 -3.82 10.80
N ILE A 77 -4.68 -3.00 11.57
CA ILE A 77 -5.10 -3.33 12.92
C ILE A 77 -6.62 -3.46 12.94
N ILE A 78 -7.08 -4.64 13.36
CA ILE A 78 -8.48 -5.05 13.39
C ILE A 78 -8.87 -5.34 14.84
N ASN A 79 -10.06 -4.92 15.26
CA ASN A 79 -10.61 -5.31 16.54
C ASN A 79 -11.23 -6.71 16.51
N ASP A 80 -11.62 -7.22 17.68
CA ASP A 80 -12.29 -8.52 17.87
C ASP A 80 -13.65 -8.65 17.18
N LEU A 81 -14.27 -7.53 16.84
CA LEU A 81 -15.50 -7.46 16.07
C LEU A 81 -15.25 -7.48 14.55
N GLY A 82 -14.00 -7.57 14.10
CA GLY A 82 -13.62 -7.63 12.69
C GLY A 82 -13.51 -6.27 11.99
N TRP A 83 -13.61 -5.16 12.72
CA TRP A 83 -13.50 -3.82 12.15
C TRP A 83 -12.07 -3.31 12.24
N TYR A 84 -11.58 -2.76 11.13
CA TYR A 84 -10.28 -2.09 11.16
C TYR A 84 -10.42 -0.69 11.77
N TYR A 85 -9.39 -0.27 12.50
CA TYR A 85 -9.35 1.07 13.09
C TYR A 85 -7.99 1.75 12.95
N LEU A 86 -6.96 1.04 12.44
CA LEU A 86 -5.71 1.66 12.03
C LEU A 86 -5.18 0.94 10.78
N SER A 87 -4.80 1.74 9.78
CA SER A 87 -4.11 1.25 8.60
C SER A 87 -2.94 2.19 8.31
N ARG A 88 -1.72 1.64 8.23
CA ARG A 88 -0.53 2.40 7.84
C ARG A 88 0.14 1.69 6.67
N SER A 89 0.34 2.42 5.59
CA SER A 89 1.26 1.98 4.55
C SER A 89 2.65 2.48 4.94
N ASP A 90 3.57 1.56 5.20
CA ASP A 90 4.97 1.90 5.34
C ASP A 90 5.67 1.67 4.01
N ASP A 91 6.54 2.63 3.66
CA ASP A 91 7.27 2.63 2.40
C ASP A 91 8.32 1.52 2.32
N GLY A 92 8.61 0.84 3.44
CA GLY A 92 9.68 -0.13 3.60
C GLY A 92 11.02 0.49 3.98
#